data_AF-G9ZUT4-F1
#
_entry.id   AF-G9ZUT4-F1
#
_cell.length_a   1.000
_cell.length_b   1.000
_cell.length_c   1.000
_cell.angle_alpha   90.00
_cell.angle_beta   90.00
_cell.angle_gamma   90.00
#
_symmetry.space_group_name_H-M   'P 1'
#
loop_
_entity.id
_entity.type
_entity.pdbx_description
1 polymer ?
#
loop_
_entity_poly.entity_id
_entity_poly.type
_entity_poly.pdbx_seq_one_letter_code
_entity_poly.pdbx_strand_id
1 'polypeptide(L)'
;MKGIPSALVAELEAAAMRVAEDYGAFIARGPAPGTHDDAKAFAAHHAAAKSALAHLEHVLKLTRAAGIGEEVAGVAHANALLAQARGALAGEAEEEEDDGASG
;
A
#
# COMPACT_ATOMS: atom_id res chain seq x y z
N MET A 1 -17.34 -17.83 19.92
CA MET A 1 -17.12 -17.16 18.63
C MET A 1 -17.37 -18.18 17.53
N LYS A 2 -18.28 -17.93 16.58
CA LYS A 2 -18.35 -18.75 15.35
C LYS A 2 -17.02 -18.55 14.62
N GLY A 3 -16.28 -19.62 14.37
CA GLY A 3 -15.04 -19.56 13.60
C GLY A 3 -15.30 -18.96 12.23
N ILE A 4 -14.34 -18.17 11.74
CA ILE A 4 -14.40 -17.63 10.38
C ILE A 4 -14.33 -18.81 9.40
N PRO A 5 -15.16 -18.83 8.33
CA PRO A 5 -15.07 -19.89 7.32
C PRO A 5 -13.68 -19.93 6.68
N SER A 6 -13.10 -21.12 6.53
CA SER A 6 -11.79 -21.30 5.88
C SER A 6 -11.74 -20.75 4.45
N ALA A 7 -12.86 -20.76 3.73
CA ALA A 7 -12.99 -20.12 2.42
C ALA A 7 -12.77 -18.60 2.50
N LEU A 8 -13.37 -17.93 3.48
CA LEU A 8 -13.18 -16.49 3.69
C LEU A 8 -11.73 -16.15 4.06
N VAL A 9 -11.06 -17.04 4.79
CA VAL A 9 -9.63 -16.90 5.11
C VAL A 9 -8.77 -16.90 3.85
N ALA A 10 -8.96 -17.88 2.96
CA ALA A 10 -8.24 -17.97 1.70
C ALA A 10 -8.54 -16.78 0.77
N GLU A 11 -9.79 -16.31 0.74
CA GLU A 11 -10.17 -15.12 -0.04
C GLU A 11 -9.47 -13.85 0.45
N LEU A 12 -9.37 -13.65 1.77
CA LEU A 12 -8.69 -12.49 2.35
C LEU A 12 -7.18 -12.53 2.11
N GLU A 13 -6.55 -13.70 2.17
CA GLU A 13 -5.14 -13.87 1.80
C GLU A 13 -4.90 -13.52 0.33
N ALA A 14 -5.71 -14.09 -0.58
CA ALA A 14 -5.60 -13.83 -2.01
C ALA A 14 -5.82 -12.34 -2.33
N ALA A 15 -6.76 -11.69 -1.64
CA ALA A 15 -6.98 -10.26 -1.77
C ALA A 15 -5.75 -9.44 -1.33
N ALA A 16 -5.11 -9.79 -0.20
CA ALA A 16 -3.93 -9.10 0.29
C ALA A 16 -2.76 -9.21 -0.71
N MET A 17 -2.53 -10.40 -1.25
CA MET A 17 -1.50 -10.64 -2.27
C MET A 17 -1.79 -9.84 -3.53
N ARG A 18 -3.04 -9.87 -4.00
CA ARG A 18 -3.42 -9.20 -5.25
C ARG A 18 -3.21 -7.69 -5.18
N VAL A 19 -3.60 -7.08 -4.06
CA VAL A 19 -3.43 -5.63 -3.86
C VAL A 19 -1.94 -5.26 -3.78
N ALA A 20 -1.11 -6.10 -3.13
CA ALA A 20 0.33 -5.89 -3.06
C ALA A 20 0.99 -5.95 -4.46
N GLU A 21 0.65 -6.96 -5.26
CA GLU A 21 1.13 -7.11 -6.64
C GLU A 21 0.70 -5.95 -7.54
N ASP A 22 -0.60 -5.60 -7.50
CA ASP A 22 -1.16 -4.51 -8.30
C ASP A 22 -0.53 -3.16 -7.91
N TYR A 23 -0.27 -2.93 -6.62
CA TYR A 23 0.47 -1.74 -6.15
C TYR A 23 1.88 -1.69 -6.74
N GLY A 24 2.65 -2.78 -6.63
CA GLY A 24 4.01 -2.84 -7.16
C GLY A 24 4.05 -2.58 -8.67
N ALA A 25 3.15 -3.19 -9.42
CA ALA A 25 3.02 -2.97 -10.86
C ALA A 25 2.55 -1.56 -11.23
N PHE A 26 1.70 -0.94 -10.39
CA PHE A 26 1.24 0.43 -10.58
C PHE A 26 2.38 1.44 -10.39
N ILE A 27 3.14 1.32 -9.29
CA ILE A 27 4.28 2.20 -9.01
C ILE A 27 5.36 2.06 -10.08
N ALA A 28 5.71 0.83 -10.48
CA ALA A 28 6.74 0.61 -11.51
C ALA A 28 6.38 1.22 -12.87
N ARG A 29 5.09 1.41 -13.17
CA ARG A 29 4.62 2.06 -14.40
C ARG A 29 4.76 3.59 -14.35
N GLY A 30 4.68 4.18 -13.16
CA GLY A 30 4.66 5.62 -12.97
C GLY A 30 3.40 6.30 -13.54
N PRO A 31 3.41 7.65 -13.63
CA PRO A 31 2.38 8.42 -14.31
C PRO A 31 2.22 8.02 -15.78
N ALA A 32 1.13 8.44 -16.43
CA ALA A 32 0.86 8.09 -17.81
C ALA A 32 2.04 8.47 -18.75
N PRO A 33 2.35 7.64 -19.77
CA PRO A 33 3.42 7.96 -20.71
C PRO A 33 3.24 9.34 -21.35
N GLY A 34 4.30 10.15 -21.34
CA GLY A 34 4.26 11.52 -21.88
C GLY A 34 3.68 12.56 -20.91
N THR A 35 3.34 12.19 -19.68
CA THR A 35 2.88 13.12 -18.63
C THR A 35 3.86 13.24 -17.47
N HIS A 36 5.13 12.88 -17.65
CA HIS A 36 6.12 12.88 -16.58
C HIS A 36 6.39 14.30 -16.02
N ASP A 37 6.28 15.33 -16.87
CA ASP A 37 6.44 16.74 -16.47
C ASP A 37 5.09 17.38 -16.02
N ASP A 38 3.99 16.61 -16.06
CA ASP A 38 2.68 17.09 -15.62
C ASP A 38 2.51 16.85 -14.12
N ALA A 39 2.65 17.92 -13.34
CA ALA A 39 2.45 17.91 -11.89
C ALA A 39 1.08 17.34 -11.47
N LYS A 40 0.03 17.53 -12.28
CA LYS A 40 -1.29 16.98 -12.00
C LYS A 40 -1.31 15.47 -12.20
N ALA A 41 -0.66 14.96 -13.24
CA ALA A 41 -0.54 13.54 -13.50
C ALA A 41 0.28 12.84 -12.40
N PHE A 42 1.37 13.47 -11.95
CA PHE A 42 2.16 13.01 -10.81
C PHE A 42 1.33 12.95 -9.52
N ALA A 43 0.66 14.06 -9.15
CA ALA A 43 -0.17 14.12 -7.95
C ALA A 43 -1.32 13.10 -7.98
N ALA A 44 -1.97 12.92 -9.14
CA ALA A 44 -3.02 11.90 -9.31
C ALA A 44 -2.47 10.47 -9.15
N HIS A 45 -1.29 10.19 -9.73
CA HIS A 45 -0.62 8.90 -9.55
C HIS A 45 -0.29 8.64 -8.08
N HIS A 46 0.25 9.64 -7.39
CA HIS A 46 0.61 9.55 -5.98
C HIS A 46 -0.64 9.35 -5.07
N ALA A 47 -1.73 10.06 -5.33
CA ALA A 47 -2.98 9.89 -4.60
C ALA A 47 -3.58 8.48 -4.80
N ALA A 48 -3.50 7.93 -6.02
CA ALA A 48 -3.92 6.57 -6.32
C ALA A 48 -3.06 5.53 -5.56
N ALA A 49 -1.74 5.72 -5.52
CA ALA A 49 -0.82 4.88 -4.75
C ALA A 49 -1.16 4.87 -3.25
N LYS A 50 -1.36 6.04 -2.64
CA LYS A 50 -1.79 6.16 -1.24
C LYS A 50 -3.11 5.45 -0.96
N SER A 51 -4.07 5.56 -1.89
CA SER A 51 -5.37 4.89 -1.78
C SER A 51 -5.26 3.37 -1.84
N ALA A 52 -4.37 2.83 -2.69
CA ALA A 52 -4.10 1.40 -2.77
C ALA A 52 -3.47 0.87 -1.47
N LEU A 53 -2.52 1.60 -0.86
CA LEU A 53 -1.94 1.23 0.43
C LEU A 53 -2.97 1.23 1.57
N ALA A 54 -3.87 2.22 1.60
CA ALA A 54 -4.96 2.26 2.57
C ALA A 54 -5.91 1.06 2.41
N HIS A 55 -6.18 0.65 1.17
CA HIS A 55 -6.96 -0.55 0.90
C HIS A 55 -6.24 -1.82 1.37
N LEU A 56 -4.94 -1.95 1.09
CA LEU A 56 -4.11 -3.07 1.57
C LEU A 56 -4.14 -3.17 3.10
N GLU A 57 -4.01 -2.05 3.80
CA GLU A 57 -4.11 -2.00 5.25
C GLU A 57 -5.47 -2.49 5.76
N HIS A 58 -6.57 -2.12 5.10
CA HIS A 58 -7.90 -2.63 5.47
C HIS A 58 -8.00 -4.15 5.28
N VAL A 59 -7.49 -4.69 4.17
CA VAL A 59 -7.47 -6.14 3.97
C VAL A 59 -6.64 -6.84 5.06
N LEU A 60 -5.47 -6.30 5.41
CA LEU A 60 -4.62 -6.83 6.48
C LEU A 60 -5.27 -6.76 7.88
N LYS A 61 -6.11 -5.75 8.14
CA LYS A 61 -6.92 -5.69 9.36
C LYS A 61 -7.97 -6.80 9.39
N LEU A 62 -8.61 -7.08 8.25
CA LEU A 62 -9.58 -8.16 8.11
C LEU A 62 -8.93 -9.55 8.25
N THR A 63 -7.74 -9.76 7.65
CA THR A 63 -6.99 -11.03 7.81
C THR A 63 -6.64 -11.29 9.27
N ARG A 64 -6.17 -10.26 9.99
CA ARG A 64 -5.87 -10.34 11.43
C ARG A 64 -7.13 -10.64 12.25
N ALA A 65 -8.25 -9.98 11.96
CA ALA A 65 -9.52 -10.23 12.64
C ALA A 65 -10.04 -11.66 12.36
N ALA A 66 -9.67 -12.25 11.23
CA ALA A 66 -9.97 -13.62 10.86
C ALA A 66 -9.05 -14.67 11.50
N GLY A 67 -8.06 -14.25 12.30
CA GLY A 67 -7.09 -15.16 12.92
C GLY A 67 -6.04 -15.70 11.95
N ILE A 68 -5.89 -15.07 10.78
CA ILE A 68 -4.83 -15.39 9.83
C ILE A 68 -3.52 -14.85 10.41
N GLY A 69 -2.61 -15.76 10.74
CA GLY A 69 -1.31 -15.40 11.30
C GLY A 69 -0.44 -14.64 10.30
N GLU A 70 0.45 -13.81 10.82
CA GLU A 70 1.46 -13.10 10.01
C GLU A 70 2.47 -14.06 9.36
N GLU A 71 2.50 -15.33 9.77
CA GLU A 71 3.31 -16.39 9.18
C GLU A 71 2.85 -16.82 7.79
N VAL A 72 1.62 -16.47 7.39
CA VAL A 72 1.11 -16.74 6.05
C VAL A 72 1.89 -15.89 5.04
N ALA A 73 2.57 -16.54 4.10
CA ALA A 73 3.52 -15.88 3.20
C ALA A 73 2.95 -14.66 2.46
N GLY A 74 1.69 -14.75 1.99
CA GLY A 74 1.01 -13.62 1.34
C GLY A 74 0.78 -12.43 2.28
N VAL A 75 0.39 -12.70 3.53
CA VAL A 75 0.18 -11.69 4.57
C VAL A 75 1.51 -11.08 5.03
N ALA A 76 2.55 -11.89 5.19
CA ALA A 76 3.90 -11.42 5.52
C ALA A 76 4.43 -10.47 4.44
N HIS A 77 4.31 -10.85 3.16
CA HIS A 77 4.73 -10.05 2.03
C HIS A 77 3.98 -8.70 1.96
N ALA A 78 2.65 -8.74 2.10
CA ALA A 78 1.82 -7.54 2.12
C ALA A 78 2.16 -6.58 3.28
N ASN A 79 2.43 -7.11 4.49
CA ASN A 79 2.89 -6.30 5.62
C ASN A 79 4.25 -5.64 5.36
N ALA A 80 5.20 -6.41 4.80
CA ALA A 80 6.53 -5.88 4.47
C ALA A 80 6.44 -4.74 3.44
N LEU A 81 5.62 -4.91 2.39
CA LEU A 81 5.38 -3.88 1.38
C LEU A 81 4.76 -2.62 2.00
N LEU A 82 3.74 -2.77 2.85
CA LEU A 82 3.09 -1.64 3.51
C LEU A 82 4.07 -0.87 4.42
N ALA A 83 4.94 -1.58 5.14
CA ALA A 83 5.97 -0.98 5.99
C ALA A 83 7.01 -0.18 5.17
N GLN A 84 7.51 -0.76 4.07
CA GLN A 84 8.44 -0.08 3.16
C GLN A 84 7.83 1.18 2.54
N ALA A 85 6.60 1.07 2.04
CA ALA A 85 5.91 2.19 1.41
C ALA A 85 5.66 3.34 2.40
N ARG A 86 5.30 3.03 3.65
CA ARG A 86 5.18 4.04 4.72
C ARG A 86 6.51 4.70 5.06
N GLY A 87 7.61 3.94 5.10
CA GLY A 87 8.94 4.50 5.32
C GLY A 87 9.33 5.50 4.23
N ALA A 88 9.07 5.17 2.97
CA ALA A 88 9.32 6.07 1.84
C ALA A 88 8.47 7.36 1.94
N LEU A 89 7.17 7.23 2.23
CA LEU A 89 6.26 8.38 2.36
C LEU A 89 6.55 9.25 3.59
N ALA A 90 7.10 8.68 4.67
CA ALA A 90 7.48 9.45 5.85
C ALA A 90 8.76 10.28 5.59
N GLY A 91 9.71 9.75 4.83
CA GLY A 91 10.89 10.51 4.39
C GLY A 91 10.54 11.73 3.54
N GLU A 92 9.51 11.65 2.70
CA GLU A 92 9.01 12.79 1.92
C GLU A 92 8.46 13.93 2.80
N ALA A 93 7.88 13.62 3.97
CA ALA A 93 7.29 14.62 4.85
C ALA A 93 8.32 15.43 5.66
N GLU A 94 9.52 14.86 5.89
CA GLU A 94 10.61 15.53 6.62
C GLU A 94 11.41 16.50 5.72
N GLU A 95 11.37 16.33 4.39
CA GLU A 95 12.08 17.20 3.43
C GLU A 95 11.31 18.50 3.08
N GLU A 96 9.99 18.57 3.32
CA GLU A 96 9.17 19.77 3.04
C GLU A 96 9.24 20.84 4.15
N GLU A 97 9.86 20.57 5.31
CA GLU A 97 9.94 21.52 6.44
C GLU A 97 11.18 22.46 6.42
N ASP A 98 12.14 22.31 5.50
CA ASP A 98 13.41 23.08 5.53
C ASP A 98 13.47 24.33 4.63
N ASP A 99 12.51 24.57 3.73
CA ASP A 99 12.60 25.70 2.76
C ASP A 99 11.96 27.02 3.25
N GLY A 100 11.95 27.24 4.56
CA GLY A 100 11.15 28.27 5.21
C GLY A 100 11.87 29.19 6.19
N ALA A 101 13.20 29.30 6.18
CA ALA A 101 13.89 30.31 6.99
C ALA A 101 15.31 30.63 6.50
N SER A 102 15.44 31.58 5.58
CA SER A 102 16.65 32.42 5.46
C SER A 102 16.39 33.67 4.60
N GLY A 103 16.42 34.85 5.23
CA GLY A 103 16.74 36.13 4.57
C GLY A 103 15.63 37.15 4.46
#